data_AF-A0A2V8H2V7-F1
#
_entry.id   AF-A0A2V8H2V7-F1
#
_cell.length_a   1.000
_cell.length_b   1.000
_cell.length_c   1.000
_cell.angle_alpha   90.00
_cell.angle_beta   90.00
_cell.angle_gamma   90.00
#
_symmetry.space_group_name_H-M   'P 1'
#
loop_
_entity.id
_entity.type
_entity.pdbx_description
1 polymer ?
#
loop_
_entity_poly.entity_id
_entity_poly.type
_entity_poly.pdbx_seq_one_letter_code
_entity_poly.pdbx_strand_id
1 'polypeptide(L)' 'MTKPTNKVDVTLGDYRALAEFRYELRRYLALSDHAARSVGLHPGQYRLLLMLKGLPDGIEPTIGNLA' A
#
# COMPACT_ATOMS: atom_id res chain seq x y z
N MET A 1 -34.68 9.01 -19.83
CA MET A 1 -33.39 9.68 -19.54
C MET A 1 -32.33 8.60 -19.33
N THR A 2 -31.55 8.30 -20.37
CA THR A 2 -30.47 7.31 -20.36
C THR A 2 -29.25 7.89 -19.65
N LYS A 3 -28.79 7.19 -18.61
CA LYS A 3 -27.59 7.55 -17.83
C LYS A 3 -26.37 7.33 -18.74
N PRO A 4 -25.46 8.31 -18.92
CA PRO A 4 -24.23 8.05 -19.69
C PRO A 4 -23.33 7.15 -18.85
N THR A 5 -23.25 5.88 -19.21
CA THR A 5 -22.19 4.99 -18.77
C THR A 5 -20.92 5.42 -19.50
N ASN A 6 -20.14 6.29 -18.87
CA ASN A 6 -18.80 6.63 -19.34
C ASN A 6 -17.93 5.37 -19.22
N LYS A 7 -17.86 4.58 -20.29
CA LYS A 7 -16.85 3.54 -20.43
C LYS A 7 -15.52 4.28 -20.61
N VAL A 8 -14.74 4.34 -19.54
CA VAL A 8 -13.33 4.70 -19.66
C VAL A 8 -12.71 3.60 -20.51
N ASP A 9 -12.40 3.89 -21.77
CA ASP A 9 -11.70 2.98 -22.64
C ASP A 9 -10.25 2.87 -22.15
N VAL A 10 -10.00 1.84 -21.33
CA VAL A 10 -8.67 1.54 -20.79
C VAL A 10 -7.77 1.11 -21.94
N THR A 11 -6.69 1.85 -22.13
CA THR A 11 -5.73 1.60 -23.20
C THR A 11 -4.75 0.49 -22.80
N LEU A 12 -4.04 -0.09 -23.79
CA LEU A 12 -2.93 -0.99 -23.51
C LEU A 12 -1.84 -0.31 -22.65
N GLY A 13 -1.66 1.01 -22.80
CA GLY A 13 -0.73 1.79 -21.97
C GLY A 13 -1.12 1.77 -20.49
N ASP A 14 -2.41 1.92 -20.19
CA ASP A 14 -2.93 1.88 -18.82
C ASP A 14 -2.71 0.51 -18.17
N TYR A 15 -2.93 -0.58 -18.93
CA TYR A 15 -2.64 -1.93 -18.46
C TYR A 15 -1.15 -2.14 -18.16
N ARG A 16 -0.25 -1.57 -18.96
CA ARG A 16 1.20 -1.64 -18.73
C ARG A 16 1.60 -0.87 -17.47
N ALA A 17 1.09 0.35 -17.30
CA ALA A 17 1.33 1.15 -16.09
C ALA A 17 0.85 0.42 -14.83
N LEU A 18 -0.32 -0.22 -14.90
CA LEU A 18 -0.86 -1.05 -13.82
C LEU A 18 -0.03 -2.30 -13.52
N ALA A 19 0.56 -2.92 -14.55
CA ALA A 19 1.43 -4.08 -14.37
C ALA A 19 2.75 -3.69 -13.70
N GLU A 20 3.34 -2.58 -14.14
CA GLU A 20 4.56 -1.99 -13.57
C GLU A 20 4.35 -1.56 -12.12
N PHE A 21 3.27 -0.83 -11.83
CA PHE A 21 2.93 -0.46 -10.47
C PHE A 21 2.78 -1.68 -9.55
N ARG A 22 2.09 -2.74 -10.01
CA ARG A 22 1.96 -3.98 -9.23
C ARG A 22 3.31 -4.67 -9.03
N TYR A 23 4.20 -4.61 -10.01
CA TYR A 23 5.54 -5.17 -9.88
C TYR A 23 6.35 -4.45 -8.81
N GLU A 24 6.38 -3.11 -8.87
CA GLU A 24 7.07 -2.29 -7.88
C GLU A 24 6.48 -2.44 -6.47
N LEU A 25 5.15 -2.49 -6.35
CA LEU A 25 4.49 -2.75 -5.07
C LEU A 25 4.90 -4.11 -4.50
N ARG A 26 4.92 -5.18 -5.30
CA ARG A 26 5.36 -6.50 -4.82
C ARG A 26 6.82 -6.49 -4.36
N ARG A 27 7.70 -5.81 -5.10
CA ARG A 27 9.12 -5.67 -4.72
C ARG A 27 9.28 -4.94 -3.40
N TYR A 28 8.57 -3.82 -3.23
CA TYR A 28 8.57 -3.06 -1.98
C TYR A 28 8.12 -3.90 -0.79
N LEU A 29 7.04 -4.67 -0.96
CA LEU A 29 6.52 -5.58 0.07
C LEU A 29 7.54 -6.67 0.43
N ALA A 30 8.14 -7.33 -0.56
CA ALA A 30 9.14 -8.37 -0.32
C ALA A 30 10.39 -7.83 0.40
N LEU A 31 10.84 -6.62 0.02
CA LEU A 31 11.95 -5.94 0.70
C LEU A 31 11.62 -5.65 2.17
N SER A 32 10.42 -5.12 2.42
CA SER A 32 9.94 -4.79 3.77
C SER A 32 9.85 -6.02 4.67
N ASP A 33 9.32 -7.12 4.12
CA ASP A 33 9.23 -8.41 4.81
C ASP A 33 10.60 -8.97 5.15
N HIS A 34 11.55 -8.90 4.21
CA HIS A 34 12.92 -9.33 4.44
C HIS A 34 13.60 -8.48 5.52
N ALA A 35 13.44 -7.15 5.46
CA ALA A 35 13.97 -6.24 6.48
C ALA A 35 13.41 -6.57 7.87
N ALA A 36 12.09 -6.77 7.99
CA ALA A 36 11.46 -7.17 9.25
C ALA A 36 12.06 -8.48 9.80
N ARG A 37 12.14 -9.51 8.95
CA ARG A 37 12.69 -10.82 9.34
C ARG A 37 14.16 -10.76 9.71
N SER A 38 14.95 -9.91 9.05
CA SER A 38 16.39 -9.77 9.32
C SER A 38 16.69 -9.30 10.75
N VAL A 39 15.74 -8.61 11.38
CA VAL A 39 15.83 -8.14 12.77
C VAL A 39 14.93 -8.94 13.71
N GLY A 40 14.41 -10.10 13.27
CA GLY A 40 13.57 -10.98 14.08
C GLY A 40 12.11 -10.52 14.26
N LEU A 41 11.64 -9.54 13.48
CA LEU A 41 10.27 -9.05 13.53
C LEU A 41 9.35 -9.81 12.56
N HIS A 42 8.07 -9.89 12.92
CA HIS A 42 7.02 -10.34 12.02
C HIS A 42 6.77 -9.27 10.94
N PRO A 43 6.55 -9.63 9.66
CA PRO A 43 6.27 -8.66 8.59
C PRO A 43 5.18 -7.63 8.91
N GLY A 44 4.10 -8.05 9.59
CA GLY A 44 3.04 -7.16 10.04
C GLY A 44 3.50 -6.08 11.03
N GLN A 45 4.54 -6.33 11.82
CA GLN A 45 5.08 -5.35 12.77
C GLN A 45 5.82 -4.23 12.04
N TYR A 46 6.45 -4.49 10.90
CA TYR A 46 7.03 -3.43 10.07
C TYR A 46 5.95 -2.44 9.62
N ARG A 47 4.79 -2.94 9.20
CA ARG A 47 3.66 -2.09 8.80
C ARG A 47 3.10 -1.28 9.96
N LEU A 48 2.95 -1.89 11.13
CA LEU A 48 2.54 -1.18 12.34
C LEU A 48 3.50 -0.04 12.68
N LEU A 49 4.82 -0.30 12.64
CA LEU A 49 5.84 0.74 12.88
C LEU A 49 5.78 1.85 11.83
N LEU A 50 5.50 1.51 10.56
CA LEU A 50 5.33 2.50 9.51
C LEU A 50 4.08 3.38 9.74
N MET A 51 2.96 2.79 10.17
CA MET A 51 1.74 3.51 10.53
C MET A 51 1.99 4.44 11.73
N LEU A 52 2.66 3.95 12.78
CA LEU A 52 3.05 4.75 13.93
C LEU A 52 3.94 5.94 13.54
N LYS A 53 4.91 5.72 12.64
CA LYS A 53 5.82 6.78 12.16
C LYS A 53 5.14 7.78 11.23
N GLY A 54 4.10 7.35 10.50
CA GLY A 54 3.33 8.19 9.59
C GLY A 54 2.11 8.86 10.23
N LEU A 55 1.90 8.67 11.54
CA LEU A 55 0.75 9.22 12.24
C LEU A 55 0.85 10.76 12.28
N PRO A 56 -0.19 11.50 11.88
CA PRO A 56 -0.18 12.96 11.94
C PRO A 56 -0.03 13.47 13.37
N ASP A 57 0.60 14.64 13.53
CA ASP A 57 0.72 15.30 14.82
C ASP A 57 -0.66 15.51 15.48
N GLY A 58 -0.73 15.26 16.78
CA GLY A 58 -1.97 15.41 17.55
C GLY A 58 -2.95 14.23 17.47
N ILE A 59 -2.64 13.19 16.68
CA ILE A 59 -3.39 11.94 16.69
C ILE A 59 -2.74 10.95 17.65
N GLU A 60 -3.51 10.40 18.58
CA GLU A 60 -3.02 9.40 19.52
C GLU A 60 -2.87 8.03 18.83
N PRO A 61 -1.78 7.28 19.06
CA PRO A 61 -1.54 5.98 18.42
C PRO A 61 -2.38 4.85 19.06
N THR A 62 -3.70 4.95 18.93
CA THR A 62 -4.64 3.91 19.37
C THR A 62 -4.81 2.84 18.31
N ILE A 63 -5.28 1.64 18.68
CA ILE A 63 -5.61 0.58 17.71
C ILE A 63 -6.60 1.12 16.66
N GLY A 64 -7.60 1.91 17.08
CA GLY A 64 -8.60 2.49 16.17
C GLY A 64 -8.02 3.49 15.18
N ASN A 65 -6.93 4.18 15.52
CA ASN A 65 -6.25 5.13 14.63
C ASN A 65 -5.21 4.44 13.72
N LEU A 66 -4.91 3.16 13.95
CA LEU A 66 -3.90 2.38 13.22
C LEU A 66 -4.48 1.19 12.44
N ALA A 67 -5.79 0.92 12.55
CA ALA A 67 -6.52 -0.18 11.89
C ALA A 67 -7.26 0.31 10.63
#